data_AF-A0A525JBK3-F1
#
_entry.id   AF-A0A525JBK3-F1
#
_cell.length_a   1.000
_cell.length_b   1.000
_cell.length_c   1.000
_cell.angle_alpha   90.00
_cell.angle_beta   90.00
_cell.angle_gamma   90.00
#
_symmetry.space_group_name_H-M   'P 1'
#
loop_
_entity.id
_entity.type
_entity.pdbx_description
1 polymer ?
#
loop_
_entity_poly.entity_id
_entity_poly.type
_entity_poly.pdbx_seq_one_letter_code
_entity_poly.pdbx_strand_id
1 'polypeptide(L)' 'AIGPWTDAYNLTRPHAGIAGLTPSARVNNLLGNDS' A
#
# COMPACT_ATOMS: atom_id res chain seq x y z
N ALA A 1 -13.95 -0.56 -14.45
CA ALA A 1 -12.70 0.18 -14.75
C ALA A 1 -11.59 -0.34 -13.84
N ILE A 2 -10.39 -0.61 -14.36
CA ILE A 2 -9.28 -1.18 -13.58
C ILE A 2 -8.65 -0.14 -12.64
N GLY A 3 -8.57 1.13 -13.06
CA GLY A 3 -7.97 2.23 -12.27
C GLY A 3 -8.50 2.33 -10.83
N PRO A 4 -9.81 2.50 -10.61
CA PRO A 4 -10.38 2.61 -9.27
C PRO A 4 -10.08 1.42 -8.35
N TRP A 5 -10.00 0.21 -8.92
CA TRP A 5 -9.63 -0.98 -8.16
C TRP A 5 -8.15 -0.97 -7.77
N THR A 6 -7.27 -0.62 -8.71
CA THR A 6 -5.83 -0.53 -8.47
C THR A 6 -5.51 0.52 -7.41
N ASP A 7 -6.17 1.68 -7.47
CA ASP A 7 -5.99 2.75 -6.47
C ASP A 7 -6.42 2.28 -5.08
N ALA A 8 -7.60 1.66 -4.96
CA ALA A 8 -8.07 1.11 -3.69
C ALA A 8 -7.12 0.02 -3.14
N TYR A 9 -6.59 -0.84 -4.00
CA TYR A 9 -5.66 -1.89 -3.61
C TYR A 9 -4.35 -1.32 -3.04
N ASN A 10 -3.80 -0.30 -3.70
CA ASN A 10 -2.49 0.27 -3.37
C ASN A 10 -2.53 1.29 -2.23
N LEU A 11 -3.63 2.04 -2.07
CA LEU A 11 -3.67 3.22 -1.22
C LEU A 11 -4.59 3.09 0.00
N THR A 12 -5.64 2.28 -0.06
CA THR A 12 -6.67 2.28 1.01
C THR A 12 -6.84 0.93 1.70
N ARG A 13 -6.47 -0.18 1.05
CA ARG A 13 -6.70 -1.53 1.56
C ARG A 13 -5.47 -2.04 2.32
N PRO A 14 -5.55 -2.24 3.65
CA PRO A 14 -4.49 -2.91 4.40
C PRO A 14 -4.48 -4.41 4.11
N HIS A 15 -3.28 -5.01 4.07
CA HIS A 15 -3.11 -6.43 3.75
C HIS A 15 -2.41 -7.18 4.88
N ALA A 16 -3.01 -8.29 5.31
CA ALA A 16 -2.48 -9.10 6.41
C ALA A 16 -1.05 -9.62 6.16
N GLY A 17 -0.70 -9.94 4.91
CA GLY A 17 0.63 -10.44 4.52
C GLY A 17 1.75 -9.41 4.62
N ILE A 18 1.44 -8.12 4.82
CA ILE A 18 2.42 -7.03 5.00
C ILE A 18 2.13 -6.24 6.28
N ALA A 19 1.82 -6.96 7.36
CA ALA A 19 1.60 -6.39 8.69
C ALA A 19 0.46 -5.35 8.77
N GLY A 20 -0.57 -5.49 7.94
CA GLY A 20 -1.69 -4.55 7.91
C GLY A 20 -1.38 -3.23 7.19
N LEU A 21 -0.25 -3.15 6.49
CA LEU A 21 0.08 -1.98 5.66
C LEU A 21 -0.65 -2.04 4.31
N THR A 22 -0.80 -0.87 3.68
CA THR A 22 -1.10 -0.80 2.25
C THR A 22 0.17 -1.07 1.44
N PRO A 23 0.07 -1.50 0.17
CA PRO A 23 1.24 -1.74 -0.67
C PRO A 23 2.12 -0.50 -0.82
N SER A 24 1.51 0.69 -0.98
CA SER A 24 2.28 1.94 -1.06
C SER A 24 3.00 2.28 0.25
N ALA A 25 2.34 2.12 1.40
CA ALA A 25 2.97 2.34 2.71
C ALA A 25 4.15 1.38 2.92
N ARG A 26 4.01 0.11 2.52
CA ARG A 26 5.11 -0.86 2.61
C ARG A 26 6.32 -0.45 1.77
N VAL A 27 6.11 0.07 0.56
CA VAL A 27 7.20 0.55 -0.29
C VAL A 27 7.88 1.76 0.33
N ASN A 28 7.13 2.74 0.85
CA ASN A 28 7.72 3.92 1.49
C ASN A 28 8.54 3.56 2.73
N ASN A 29 8.07 2.60 3.55
CA ASN A 29 8.82 2.06 4.68
C ASN A 29 10.16 1.44 4.22
N LEU A 30 10.14 0.64 3.14
CA LEU A 30 11.34 -0.04 2.63
C LEU A 30 12.35 0.92 2.01
N LEU A 31 11.88 2.03 1.45
CA LEU A 31 12.72 3.06 0.85
C LEU A 31 13.19 4.11 1.86
N GLY A 32 12.67 4.08 3.10
CA GLY A 32 12.97 5.09 4.11
C GLY A 32 12.32 6.45 3.83
N ASN A 33 11.24 6.49 3.04
CA ASN A 33 10.51 7.72 2.70
C ASN A 33 9.66 8.26 3.86
N ASP A 34 9.43 7.43 4.89
CA ASP A 34 8.61 7.77 6.06
C ASP A 34 9.46 8.33 7.23
N SER A 35 10.71 8.75 6.95
CA SER A 35 11.71 9.27 7.92
C SER A 35 11.65 10.79 8.07
#